data_AF-A0A523XN47-F1
#
_entry.id   AF-A0A523XN47-F1
#
_cell.length_a   1.000
_cell.length_b   1.000
_cell.length_c   1.000
_cell.angle_alpha   90.00
_cell.angle_beta   90.00
_cell.angle_gamma   90.00
#
_symmetry.space_group_name_H-M   'P 1'
#
loop_
_entity.id
_entity.type
_entity.pdbx_description
1 polymer ?
#
loop_
_entity_poly.entity_id
_entity_poly.type
_entity_poly.pdbx_seq_one_letter_code
_entity_poly.pdbx_strand_id
1 'polypeptide(L)'
;KTTQPFISETVSKELHENIQNHIELEQEAIQTYKELLEQVENEQVKMVIQAIYHDELRHHALLKKIYNVIIEKETLDEDEIWEFIKDDFIPQY
;
A
#
# COMPACT_ATOMS: atom_id res chain seq x y z
N LYS A 1 -9.00 -24.56 17.91
CA LYS A 1 -8.38 -23.32 18.45
C LYS A 1 -9.41 -22.22 18.26
N THR A 2 -9.80 -21.53 19.34
CA THR A 2 -10.76 -20.41 19.25
C THR A 2 -10.03 -19.24 18.61
N THR A 3 -10.19 -19.05 17.30
CA THR A 3 -9.63 -17.91 16.58
C THR A 3 -10.44 -16.67 16.94
N GLN A 4 -9.98 -15.95 17.98
CA GLN A 4 -10.46 -14.60 18.21
C GLN A 4 -9.93 -13.69 17.09
N PRO A 5 -10.76 -12.80 16.52
CA PRO A 5 -10.29 -11.83 15.55
C PRO A 5 -9.16 -10.99 16.16
N PHE A 6 -8.02 -10.91 15.47
CA PHE A 6 -6.88 -10.09 15.89
C PHE A 6 -7.24 -8.59 15.95
N ILE A 7 -8.20 -8.16 15.13
CA ILE A 7 -8.69 -6.78 15.05
C ILE A 7 -10.15 -6.72 15.50
N SER A 8 -10.49 -5.77 16.38
CA SER A 8 -11.88 -5.54 16.79
C SER A 8 -12.72 -5.07 15.59
N GLU A 9 -14.02 -5.40 15.56
CA GLU A 9 -14.89 -5.07 14.42
C GLU A 9 -14.92 -3.55 14.13
N THR A 10 -14.84 -2.71 15.16
CA THR A 10 -14.76 -1.25 15.01
C THR A 10 -13.45 -0.80 14.39
N VAL A 11 -12.32 -1.35 14.85
CA VAL A 11 -10.99 -1.04 14.31
C VAL A 11 -10.86 -1.54 12.87
N SER A 12 -11.45 -2.69 12.55
CA SER A 12 -11.47 -3.25 11.19
C SER A 12 -12.21 -2.33 10.21
N LYS A 13 -13.33 -1.73 10.63
CA LYS A 13 -14.09 -0.80 9.78
C LYS A 13 -13.34 0.52 9.54
N GLU A 14 -12.78 1.12 10.59
CA GLU A 14 -12.00 2.35 10.47
C GLU A 14 -10.74 2.12 9.61
N LEU A 15 -10.05 1.00 9.83
CA LEU A 15 -8.89 0.62 9.04
C LEU A 15 -9.24 0.40 7.56
N HIS A 16 -10.38 -0.24 7.29
CA HIS A 16 -10.89 -0.44 5.95
C HIS A 16 -11.16 0.90 5.22
N GLU A 17 -11.89 1.82 5.85
CA GLU A 17 -12.20 3.13 5.28
C GLU A 17 -10.92 3.94 5.01
N ASN A 18 -9.98 3.95 5.96
CA ASN A 18 -8.71 4.67 5.81
C ASN A 18 -7.83 4.08 4.69
N ILE A 19 -7.72 2.75 4.60
CA ILE A 19 -6.94 2.09 3.54
C ILE A 19 -7.57 2.33 2.18
N GLN A 20 -8.89 2.25 2.06
CA GLN A 20 -9.57 2.52 0.80
C GLN A 20 -9.31 3.95 0.32
N ASN A 21 -9.43 4.94 1.22
CA ASN A 21 -9.11 6.33 0.90
C ASN A 21 -7.65 6.51 0.45
N HIS A 22 -6.71 5.84 1.13
CA HIS A 22 -5.30 5.90 0.74
C HIS A 22 -5.03 5.25 -0.63
N ILE A 23 -5.67 4.12 -0.95
CA ILE A 23 -5.57 3.49 -2.28
C ILE A 23 -6.03 4.47 -3.38
N GLU A 24 -7.12 5.21 -3.14
CA GLU A 24 -7.61 6.21 -4.10
C GLU A 24 -6.61 7.37 -4.27
N LEU A 25 -6.07 7.90 -3.15
CA LEU A 25 -5.08 8.97 -3.16
C LEU A 25 -3.78 8.55 -3.88
N GLU A 26 -3.27 7.35 -3.62
CA GLU A 26 -2.06 6.86 -4.28
C GLU A 26 -2.29 6.61 -5.76
N GLN A 27 -3.48 6.15 -6.16
CA GLN A 27 -3.84 6.03 -7.58
C GLN A 27 -3.82 7.40 -8.29
N GLU A 28 -4.31 8.46 -7.65
CA GLU A 28 -4.25 9.83 -8.16
C GLU A 28 -2.80 10.34 -8.24
N ALA A 29 -1.98 10.06 -7.20
CA ALA A 29 -0.57 10.43 -7.17
C ALA A 29 0.23 9.72 -8.28
N ILE A 30 0.04 8.42 -8.47
CA ILE A 30 0.63 7.62 -9.55
C ILE A 30 0.32 8.25 -10.91
N GLN A 31 -0.94 8.61 -11.15
CA GLN A 31 -1.34 9.22 -12.42
C GLN A 31 -0.69 10.60 -12.60
N THR A 32 -0.68 11.42 -11.55
CA THR A 32 -0.07 12.75 -11.56
C THR A 32 1.43 12.69 -11.86
N TYR A 33 2.17 11.82 -11.19
CA TYR A 33 3.60 11.67 -11.40
C TYR A 33 3.92 11.07 -12.77
N LYS A 34 3.09 10.15 -13.27
CA LYS A 34 3.23 9.62 -14.63
C LYS A 34 3.12 10.73 -15.68
N GLU A 35 2.11 11.59 -15.57
CA GLU A 35 1.94 12.73 -16.48
C GLU A 35 3.09 13.73 -16.36
N LEU A 36 3.58 13.98 -15.15
CA LEU A 36 4.72 14.87 -14.92
C LEU A 36 6.02 14.32 -15.54
N LEU A 37 6.22 13.00 -15.50
CA LEU A 37 7.38 12.34 -16.12
C LEU A 37 7.40 12.45 -17.64
N GLU A 38 6.23 12.58 -18.28
CA GLU A 38 6.12 12.80 -19.72
C GLU A 38 6.47 14.24 -20.13
N GLN A 39 6.31 15.20 -19.20
CA GLN A 39 6.49 16.64 -19.46
C GLN A 39 7.86 17.17 -19.02
N VAL A 40 8.55 16.49 -18.11
CA VAL A 40 9.80 17.00 -17.53
C VAL A 40 11.01 16.75 -18.44
N GLU A 41 11.70 17.82 -18.82
CA GLU A 41 12.92 17.74 -19.65
C GLU A 41 14.21 17.64 -18.82
N ASN A 42 14.19 18.13 -17.58
CA ASN A 42 15.36 18.10 -16.70
C ASN A 42 15.56 16.69 -16.12
N GLU A 43 16.65 16.03 -16.49
CA GLU A 43 16.98 14.67 -16.06
C GLU A 43 17.12 14.50 -14.53
N GLN A 44 17.62 15.52 -13.80
CA GLN A 44 17.73 15.45 -12.34
C GLN A 44 16.35 15.47 -11.68
N VAL A 45 15.46 16.34 -12.16
CA VAL A 45 14.06 16.41 -11.70
C VAL A 45 13.32 15.12 -12.07
N LYS A 46 13.56 14.59 -13.27
CA LYS A 46 13.00 13.31 -13.73
C LYS A 46 13.38 12.15 -12.82
N MET A 47 14.65 12.06 -12.41
CA MET A 47 15.10 11.03 -11.46
C MET A 47 14.34 11.10 -10.13
N VAL A 48 14.14 12.31 -9.59
CA VAL A 48 13.40 12.50 -8.34
C VAL A 48 11.93 12.09 -8.51
N ILE A 49 11.26 12.52 -9.58
CA ILE A 49 9.87 12.15 -9.83
C ILE A 49 9.74 10.64 -10.07
N GLN A 50 10.70 10.01 -10.77
CA GLN A 50 10.72 8.55 -10.95
C GLN A 50 10.85 7.81 -9.63
N ALA A 51 11.68 8.30 -8.70
CA ALA A 51 11.82 7.70 -7.38
C ALA A 51 10.49 7.76 -6.61
N ILE A 52 9.83 8.93 -6.60
CA ILE A 52 8.52 9.09 -5.96
C ILE A 52 7.47 8.20 -6.63
N TYR A 53 7.39 8.20 -7.97
CA TYR A 53 6.46 7.37 -8.73
C TYR A 53 6.59 5.87 -8.40
N HIS A 54 7.82 5.36 -8.29
CA HIS A 54 8.05 3.97 -7.91
C HIS A 54 7.67 3.71 -6.45
N ASP A 55 7.86 4.66 -5.55
CA ASP A 55 7.44 4.57 -4.15
C ASP A 55 5.92 4.43 -4.05
N GLU A 56 5.16 5.31 -4.73
CA GLU A 56 3.70 5.25 -4.76
C GLU A 56 3.18 3.93 -5.36
N LEU A 57 3.83 3.40 -6.41
CA LEU A 57 3.46 2.09 -6.97
C LEU A 57 3.63 0.96 -5.96
N ARG A 58 4.68 1.01 -5.14
CA ARG A 58 4.94 0.00 -4.08
C ARG A 58 3.94 0.13 -2.95
N HIS A 59 3.72 1.36 -2.47
CA HIS A 59 2.71 1.62 -1.42
C HIS A 59 1.32 1.17 -1.87
N HIS A 60 0.94 1.44 -3.13
CA HIS A 60 -0.40 1.12 -3.62
C HIS A 60 -0.64 -0.38 -3.70
N ALA A 61 0.39 -1.12 -4.10
CA ALA A 61 0.36 -2.57 -4.09
C ALA A 61 0.25 -3.12 -2.65
N LEU A 62 1.01 -2.56 -1.71
CA LEU A 62 0.96 -2.94 -0.29
C LEU A 62 -0.40 -2.65 0.33
N LEU A 63 -0.99 -1.48 0.09
CA LEU A 63 -2.29 -1.13 0.64
C LEU A 63 -3.39 -2.04 0.11
N LYS A 64 -3.37 -2.39 -1.18
CA LYS A 64 -4.31 -3.38 -1.76
C LYS A 64 -4.16 -4.75 -1.13
N LYS A 65 -2.92 -5.19 -0.88
CA LYS A 65 -2.62 -6.42 -0.15
C LYS A 65 -3.24 -6.39 1.25
N ILE A 66 -3.00 -5.34 2.02
CA ILE A 66 -3.56 -5.18 3.38
C ILE A 66 -5.09 -5.11 3.35
N TYR A 67 -5.67 -4.40 2.38
CA TYR A 67 -7.12 -4.29 2.19
C TYR A 67 -7.78 -5.65 2.01
N ASN A 68 -7.19 -6.51 1.17
CA ASN A 68 -7.69 -7.87 0.94
C ASN A 68 -7.65 -8.71 2.23
N VAL A 69 -6.56 -8.63 2.99
CA VAL A 69 -6.44 -9.32 4.29
C VAL A 69 -7.56 -8.89 5.27
N ILE A 70 -7.88 -7.59 5.32
CA ILE A 70 -8.92 -7.06 6.20
C ILE A 70 -10.33 -7.47 5.71
N ILE A 71 -10.58 -7.46 4.40
CA ILE A 71 -11.87 -7.83 3.82
C ILE A 71 -12.16 -9.30 3.95
N GLU A 72 -11.18 -10.16 3.64
CA GLU A 72 -11.42 -11.59 3.54
C GLU A 72 -11.77 -12.21 4.89
N LYS A 73 -11.60 -11.47 6.01
CA LYS A 73 -11.81 -11.96 7.38
C LYS A 73 -11.11 -13.29 7.63
N GLU A 74 -10.12 -13.62 6.81
CA GLU A 74 -9.27 -14.76 7.07
C GLU A 74 -8.56 -14.42 8.36
N THR A 75 -8.68 -15.32 9.33
CA THR A 75 -7.98 -15.26 10.60
C THR A 75 -6.51 -15.52 10.31
N LEU A 76 -5.86 -14.62 9.58
CA LEU A 76 -4.42 -14.62 9.44
C LEU A 76 -3.87 -14.31 10.82
N ASP A 77 -3.03 -15.19 11.32
CA ASP A 77 -2.27 -14.90 12.53
C ASP A 77 -1.18 -13.84 12.23
N GLU A 78 -0.58 -13.31 13.30
CA GLU A 78 0.43 -12.25 13.19
C GLU A 78 1.59 -12.67 12.27
N ASP A 79 2.00 -13.94 12.32
CA ASP A 79 3.10 -14.47 11.52
C ASP A 79 2.73 -14.54 10.03
N GLU A 80 1.49 -14.90 9.70
CA GLU A 80 0.97 -14.91 8.33
C GLU A 80 0.90 -13.50 7.73
N ILE A 81 0.49 -12.50 8.52
CA ILE A 81 0.49 -11.10 8.10
C ILE A 81 1.93 -10.61 7.87
N TRP A 82 2.86 -10.91 8.78
CA TRP A 82 4.27 -10.54 8.63
C TRP A 82 4.92 -11.20 7.41
N GLU A 83 4.66 -12.49 7.17
CA GLU A 83 5.12 -13.20 5.97
C GLU A 83 4.60 -12.56 4.67
N PHE A 84 3.38 -12.04 4.69
CA PHE A 84 2.75 -11.44 3.50
C PHE A 84 3.29 -10.04 3.18
N ILE A 85 3.69 -9.26 4.18
CA ILE A 85 4.15 -7.87 4.00
C ILE A 85 5.68 -7.70 4.07
N LYS A 86 6.44 -8.68 4.60
CA LYS A 86 7.89 -8.53 4.85
C LYS A 86 8.70 -8.07 3.63
N ASP A 87 8.35 -8.53 2.43
CA ASP A 87 9.09 -8.20 1.20
C ASP A 87 8.93 -6.73 0.79
N ASP A 88 7.86 -6.08 1.27
CA ASP A 88 7.59 -4.66 1.06
C ASP A 88 8.25 -3.78 2.13
N PHE A 89 8.52 -4.31 3.33
CA PHE A 89 9.18 -3.61 4.45
C PHE A 89 10.70 -3.82 4.51
N ILE A 90 11.25 -4.82 3.84
CA ILE A 90 12.70 -5.04 3.75
C ILE A 90 13.23 -4.27 2.53
N PRO A 91 14.07 -3.24 2.72
CA PRO A 91 14.71 -2.56 1.60
C PRO A 91 15.57 -3.57 0.83
N GLN A 92 15.25 -3.74 -0.46
CA GLN A 92 16.05 -4.54 -1.38
C GLN A 92 17.27 -3.71 -1.79
N TYR A 93 18.30 -3.66 -0.92
CA TYR A 93 19.60 -3.06 -1.22
C TYR A 93 20.49 -4.01 -2.01
#